data_AF-A0A9P0QCJ8-F1
#
_entry.id   AF-A0A9P0QCJ8-F1
#
_cell.length_a   1.000
_cell.length_b   1.000
_cell.length_c   1.000
_cell.angle_alpha   90.00
_cell.angle_beta   90.00
_cell.angle_gamma   90.00
#
_symmetry.space_group_name_H-M   'P 1'
#
loop_
_entity.id
_entity.type
_entity.pdbx_description
1 polymer ?
#
loop_
_entity_poly.entity_id
_entity_poly.type
_entity_poly.pdbx_seq_one_letter_code
_entity_poly.pdbx_strand_id
1 'polypeptide(L)' 'MVRSCYVCKINNNNPESANLSFHRLPPDPAKHIIWISLLGIDREKTLPKLTLICSKHFMTRTSKMILLEESF' A
#
# COMPACT_ATOMS: atom_id res chain seq x y z
N MET A 1 -6.18 -6.45 16.91
CA MET A 1 -6.66 -5.46 15.90
C MET A 1 -6.46 -6.07 14.52
N VAL A 2 -7.55 -6.23 13.76
CA VAL A 2 -7.50 -6.76 12.39
C VAL A 2 -6.91 -5.69 11.47
N ARG A 3 -5.82 -6.02 10.79
CA ARG A 3 -5.20 -5.17 9.75
C ARG A 3 -5.69 -5.65 8.39
N SER A 4 -6.24 -4.75 7.60
CA SER A 4 -6.78 -5.05 6.28
C SER A 4 -6.20 -4.12 5.21
N CYS A 5 -5.81 -4.72 4.10
CA CYS A 5 -5.36 -4.05 2.90
C CYS A 5 -6.52 -3.29 2.26
N TYR A 6 -6.35 -2.00 1.98
CA TYR A 6 -7.42 -1.20 1.38
C TYR A 6 -7.74 -1.61 -0.07
N VAL A 7 -6.71 -1.94 -0.85
CA VAL A 7 -6.86 -2.26 -2.28
C VAL A 7 -7.40 -3.67 -2.48
N CYS A 8 -6.73 -4.65 -1.89
CA CYS A 8 -7.05 -6.06 -2.04
C CYS A 8 -8.10 -6.58 -1.04
N LYS A 9 -8.47 -5.77 -0.04
CA LYS A 9 -9.40 -6.14 1.06
C LYS A 9 -9.00 -7.39 1.86
N ILE A 10 -7.75 -7.87 1.69
CA ILE A 10 -7.21 -9.00 2.42
C ILE A 10 -6.91 -8.56 3.85
N ASN A 11 -7.32 -9.36 4.82
CA ASN A 11 -7.04 -9.15 6.23
C ASN A 11 -5.92 -10.08 6.71
N ASN A 12 -5.29 -9.72 7.83
CA ASN A 12 -4.26 -10.53 8.50
C ASN A 12 -4.72 -11.92 8.97
N ASN A 13 -6.03 -12.20 8.96
CA ASN A 13 -6.57 -13.51 9.34
C ASN A 13 -6.63 -14.48 8.15
N ASN A 14 -6.43 -13.99 6.91
CA ASN A 14 -6.42 -14.84 5.73
C ASN A 14 -5.04 -15.53 5.61
N PRO A 15 -4.95 -16.86 5.41
CA PRO A 15 -3.68 -17.55 5.17
C PRO A 15 -2.82 -16.93 4.04
N GLU A 16 -3.45 -16.32 3.03
CA GLU A 16 -2.70 -15.62 1.96
C GLU A 16 -1.93 -14.39 2.46
N SER A 17 -2.34 -13.82 3.59
CA SER A 17 -1.68 -12.65 4.21
C SER A 17 -0.63 -13.01 5.24
N ALA A 18 -0.48 -14.30 5.58
CA ALA A 18 0.48 -14.75 6.61
C ALA A 18 1.93 -14.36 6.28
N ASN A 19 2.24 -14.21 4.99
CA ASN A 19 3.55 -13.78 4.50
C ASN A 19 3.55 -12.34 3.93
N LEU A 20 2.46 -11.59 4.11
CA LEU A 20 2.34 -10.22 3.62
C LEU A 20 2.57 -9.21 4.74
N SER A 21 3.41 -8.22 4.47
CA SER A 21 3.60 -7.09 5.37
C SER A 21 2.60 -5.99 5.05
N PHE A 22 1.95 -5.44 6.08
CA PHE A 22 1.01 -4.34 5.94
C PHE A 22 1.71 -3.02 6.28
N HIS A 23 1.88 -2.17 5.27
CA HIS A 23 2.51 -0.85 5.39
C HIS A 23 1.43 0.22 5.48
N ARG A 24 1.65 1.19 6.38
CA ARG A 24 0.82 2.39 6.46
C ARG A 24 1.23 3.35 5.35
N LEU A 25 0.28 4.18 4.94
CA LEU A 25 0.62 5.32 4.10
C LEU A 25 1.59 6.27 4.82
N PRO A 26 2.59 6.79 4.10
CA PRO A 26 3.43 7.85 4.63
C PRO A 26 2.62 9.14 4.87
N PRO A 27 2.91 9.90 5.93
CA PRO A 27 2.26 11.17 6.20
C PRO A 27 2.67 12.26 5.19
N ASP A 28 3.80 12.09 4.51
CA ASP A 28 4.30 13.00 3.49
C ASP A 28 3.34 13.12 2.30
N PRO A 29 2.87 14.33 1.96
CA PRO A 29 1.91 14.52 0.88
C PRO A 29 2.47 14.11 -0.49
N ALA A 30 3.77 14.29 -0.73
CA ALA A 30 4.41 13.87 -1.96
C ALA A 30 4.40 12.34 -2.14
N LYS A 31 4.81 11.60 -1.10
CA LYS A 31 4.75 10.13 -1.12
C LYS A 31 3.32 9.62 -1.15
N HIS A 32 2.39 10.31 -0.49
CA HIS A 32 0.96 10.01 -0.51
C HIS A 32 0.39 10.05 -1.94
N ILE A 33 0.68 11.11 -2.71
CA ILE A 33 0.22 11.24 -4.11
C ILE A 33 0.77 10.12 -4.99
N ILE A 34 2.04 9.76 -4.81
CA ILE A 34 2.69 8.68 -5.55
C ILE A 34 1.99 7.35 -5.23
N TRP A 35 1.76 7.06 -3.96
CA TRP A 35 1.04 5.86 -3.53
C TRP A 35 -0.37 5.79 -4.12
N ILE A 36 -1.16 6.86 -4.01
CA ILE A 36 -2.51 6.95 -4.60
C ILE A 36 -2.45 6.65 -6.10
N SER A 37 -1.53 7.30 -6.81
CA SER A 37 -1.37 7.15 -8.26
C SER A 37 -0.96 5.73 -8.66
N LEU A 38 -0.06 5.09 -7.89
CA LEU A 38 0.40 3.72 -8.13
C LEU A 38 -0.69 2.68 -7.87
N LEU A 39 -1.59 2.95 -6.93
CA LEU A 39 -2.69 2.06 -6.58
C LEU A 39 -3.91 2.27 -7.49
N GLY A 40 -3.87 3.27 -8.38
CA GLY A 40 -5.02 3.65 -9.22
C GLY A 40 -6.21 4.14 -8.40
N ILE A 41 -5.96 4.64 -7.19
CA ILE A 41 -7.01 5.18 -6.33
C ILE A 41 -7.31 6.59 -6.81
N ASP A 42 -8.60 6.91 -6.87
CA ASP A 42 -9.03 8.24 -7.26
C ASP A 42 -8.49 9.30 -6.29
N ARG A 43 -7.89 10.37 -6.82
CA ARG A 43 -7.28 11.46 -6.03
C ARG A 43 -8.32 12.21 -5.19
N GLU A 44 -9.59 12.12 -5.57
CA GLU A 44 -10.72 12.74 -4.89
C GLU A 44 -11.18 11.91 -3.68
N LYS A 45 -10.73 10.64 -3.57
CA LYS A 45 -11.00 9.82 -2.40
C LYS A 45 -10.01 10.14 -1.28
N THR A 46 -10.51 10.80 -0.24
CA THR A 46 -9.83 10.93 1.04
C THR A 46 -9.59 9.55 1.63
N LEU A 47 -8.35 9.05 1.55
CA LEU A 47 -7.96 7.82 2.21
C LEU A 47 -8.01 8.01 3.73
N PRO A 48 -8.63 7.08 4.49
CA PRO A 48 -8.63 7.18 5.94
C PRO A 48 -7.20 7.15 6.49
N LYS A 49 -6.93 7.89 7.58
CA LYS A 49 -5.60 7.99 8.21
C LYS A 49 -4.96 6.64 8.58
N LEU A 50 -5.75 5.59 8.70
CA LEU A 50 -5.34 4.23 9.07
C LEU A 50 -5.32 3.27 7.87
N THR A 51 -5.20 3.80 6.65
CA THR A 51 -5.11 2.98 5.44
C THR A 51 -3.83 2.15 5.46
N LEU A 52 -4.00 0.83 5.33
CA LEU A 52 -2.93 -0.14 5.22
C LEU A 52 -2.93 -0.76 3.84
N ILE A 53 -1.74 -1.00 3.29
CA ILE A 53 -1.55 -1.66 2.00
C ILE A 53 -0.58 -2.81 2.20
N CYS A 54 -0.88 -3.95 1.59
CA CYS A 54 -0.03 -5.12 1.72
C CYS A 54 1.18 -5.08 0.75
N SER A 55 2.26 -5.74 1.14
CA SER A 55 3.50 -5.88 0.35
C SER A 55 3.29 -6.52 -1.03
N LYS A 56 2.17 -7.23 -1.27
CA LYS A 56 1.83 -7.80 -2.59
C LYS A 56 1.71 -6.73 -3.68
N HIS A 57 1.21 -5.54 -3.33
CA HIS A 57 1.11 -4.39 -4.24
C HIS A 57 2.49 -3.78 -4.56
N PHE A 58 3.49 -4.10 -3.75
CA PHE A 58 4.86 -3.64 -3.87
C PHE A 58 5.77 -4.70 -4.51
N MET A 59 5.46 -5.99 -4.37
CA MET A 59 6.25 -7.11 -4.87
C MET A 59 5.95 -7.54 -6.31
N THR A 60 4.74 -7.29 -6.83
CA THR A 60 4.30 -7.91 -8.09
C THR A 60 4.40 -6.94 -9.27
N ARG A 61 5.59 -6.94 -9.90
CA ARG A 61 5.99 -6.64 -11.30
C ARG A 61 5.29 -5.58 -12.19
N THR A 62 4.25 -4.87 -11.77
CA THR A 62 3.53 -3.89 -12.60
C THR A 62 3.45 -2.48 -11.99
N SER A 63 3.96 -2.30 -10.77
CA SER A 63 4.09 -0.98 -10.13
C SER A 63 5.57 -0.58 -10.10
N LYS A 64 6.03 -0.14 -11.27
CA LYS A 64 7.35 0.41 -11.60
C LYS A 64 7.74 1.55 -10.63
N MET A 65 8.18 1.28 -9.40
CA MET A 65 8.89 2.31 -8.59
C MET A 65 9.67 1.86 -7.33
N ILE A 66 9.72 0.58 -6.94
CA ILE A 66 10.71 0.13 -5.90
C ILE A 66 12.09 -0.08 -6.54
N LEU A 67 12.57 0.89 -7.31
CA LEU A 67 13.97 0.96 -7.75
C LEU A 67 14.55 2.38 -7.59
N LEU A 68 13.90 3.26 -6.81
CA LEU A 68 14.42 4.61 -6.53
C LEU A 68 14.60 4.92 -5.04
N GLU A 69 14.33 3.97 -4.13
CA GLU A 69 14.56 4.16 -2.68
C GLU A 69 15.57 3.14 -2.09
N GLU A 70 16.39 2.50 -2.93
CA GLU A 70 17.60 1.74 -2.51
C GLU A 70 18.89 2.37 -3.08
N SER A 71 18.94 3.69 -3.14
CA SER A 71 20.16 4.46 -3.38
C SER A 71 20.20 5.66 -2.46
N PHE A 72 20.29 5.39 -1.16
CA PHE A 72 20.91 6.28 -0.17
C PHE A 72 21.47 5.47 0.99
#